data_AF-A0ABC9DZK7-F1
#
_entry.id   AF-A0ABC9DZK7-F1
#
_cell.length_a   1.000
_cell.length_b   1.000
_cell.length_c   1.000
_cell.angle_alpha   90.00
_cell.angle_beta   90.00
_cell.angle_gamma   90.00
#
_symmetry.space_group_name_H-M   'P 1'
#
loop_
_entity.id
_entity.type
_entity.pdbx_description
1 polymer ?
#
loop_
_entity_poly.entity_id
_entity_poly.type
_entity_poly.pdbx_seq_one_letter_code
_entity_poly.pdbx_strand_id
1 'polypeptide(L)'
;MAATATTTLLKSSFAGARLPSAPRAPSSVVVPTPRSSSAAAAISASLSSSPDTPPYDLTSFRFSPIKESIVSREMTRRYMTDMITYADTDVVIVGAGSAGLSCAYELSKDPSISVAIIEQSVSPGGGAWLGGQLFSAMVVRKPAHLFLDELDIAYDEAEDYVVIKHAALFTSTVMSRLLARPNVKLFNAVAVEDLIVKQGRVGGVVTNWALVSMNHDTQSCMDPNVMEAKVVVSSCGHDGPFGATGVKRLQDIGMISAVPGMKALDMNTAEDEIVRLTREVVPGMIVTGMEVAEIDGAPRMGPTFGAMMISGQKAAHLALKALGRPNAIDGTTETVPPMWREEFVLASKDDEVVDA
;
A
#
# COMPACT_ATOMS: atom_id res chain seq x y z
N MET A 1 -5.92 64.69 -34.77
CA MET A 1 -4.76 63.87 -35.16
C MET A 1 -5.01 62.46 -34.68
N ALA A 2 -5.41 61.57 -35.59
CA ALA A 2 -5.63 60.15 -35.33
C ALA A 2 -4.53 59.37 -36.05
N ALA A 3 -3.82 58.51 -35.33
CA ALA A 3 -2.81 57.63 -35.89
C ALA A 3 -3.21 56.18 -35.58
N THR A 4 -3.61 55.48 -36.64
CA THR A 4 -3.82 54.04 -36.71
C THR A 4 -2.48 53.37 -36.96
N ALA A 5 -2.11 52.38 -36.15
CA ALA A 5 -0.95 51.52 -36.38
C ALA A 5 -1.41 50.05 -36.45
N THR A 6 -1.11 49.47 -37.59
CA THR A 6 -1.47 48.14 -38.10
C THR A 6 -0.64 47.05 -37.42
N THR A 7 -1.29 45.96 -37.01
CA THR A 7 -0.65 44.76 -36.45
C THR A 7 -0.40 43.72 -37.55
N THR A 8 0.85 43.28 -37.68
CA THR A 8 1.35 42.32 -38.66
C THR A 8 1.18 40.89 -38.15
N LEU A 9 0.35 40.08 -38.84
CA LEU A 9 0.27 38.63 -38.66
C LEU A 9 1.29 37.92 -39.57
N LEU A 10 2.28 37.25 -38.96
CA LEU A 10 3.21 36.36 -39.63
C LEU A 10 2.51 35.05 -40.03
N LYS A 11 2.38 34.83 -41.34
CA LYS A 11 1.96 33.56 -41.95
C LYS A 11 3.12 32.56 -41.91
N SER A 12 2.94 31.40 -41.29
CA SER A 12 3.88 30.28 -41.39
C SER A 12 3.68 29.53 -42.71
N SER A 13 4.73 29.48 -43.52
CA SER A 13 4.80 28.71 -44.76
C SER A 13 5.47 27.37 -44.49
N PHE A 14 4.74 26.25 -44.50
CA PHE A 14 5.27 24.94 -44.88
C PHE A 14 4.11 24.05 -45.33
N ALA A 15 3.75 24.19 -46.61
CA ALA A 15 3.01 23.19 -47.35
C ALA A 15 4.03 22.35 -48.14
N GLY A 16 3.96 21.02 -48.01
CA GLY A 16 4.62 20.09 -48.95
C GLY A 16 5.58 19.10 -48.32
N ALA A 17 5.05 18.05 -47.70
CA ALA A 17 5.74 16.77 -47.62
C ALA A 17 4.69 15.64 -47.77
N ARG A 18 4.68 14.98 -48.93
CA ARG A 18 3.93 13.74 -49.15
C ARG A 18 4.66 12.60 -48.45
N LEU A 19 3.95 11.89 -47.56
CA LEU A 19 4.41 10.62 -46.99
C LEU A 19 4.34 9.51 -48.05
N PRO A 20 5.34 8.62 -48.17
CA PRO A 20 5.23 7.43 -49.00
C PRO A 20 4.28 6.42 -48.36
N SER A 21 3.37 5.88 -49.16
CA SER A 21 2.50 4.75 -48.80
C SER A 21 3.31 3.47 -48.63
N ALA A 22 3.44 2.95 -47.41
CA ALA A 22 3.92 1.60 -47.15
C ALA A 22 2.78 0.58 -47.38
N PRO A 23 3.07 -0.64 -47.89
CA PRO A 23 2.04 -1.64 -48.14
C PRO A 23 1.56 -2.27 -46.82
N ARG A 24 0.23 -2.40 -46.71
CA ARG A 24 -0.44 -3.17 -45.64
C ARG A 24 -0.03 -4.64 -45.72
N ALA A 25 0.76 -5.10 -44.76
CA ALA A 25 0.82 -6.52 -44.41
C ALA A 25 -0.31 -6.83 -43.41
N PRO A 26 -0.97 -8.00 -43.47
CA PRO A 26 -2.04 -8.33 -42.56
C PRO A 26 -1.48 -8.51 -41.14
N SER A 27 -1.97 -7.69 -40.22
CA SER A 27 -1.72 -7.86 -38.79
C SER A 27 -2.37 -9.17 -38.34
N SER A 28 -1.57 -10.22 -38.17
CA SER A 28 -2.01 -11.37 -37.39
C SER A 28 -2.14 -10.92 -35.94
N VAL A 29 -3.37 -10.75 -35.48
CA VAL A 29 -3.69 -10.64 -34.06
C VAL A 29 -3.25 -11.96 -33.43
N VAL A 30 -2.09 -11.96 -32.77
CA VAL A 30 -1.69 -13.06 -31.90
C VAL A 30 -2.51 -12.91 -30.63
N VAL A 31 -3.65 -13.61 -30.58
CA VAL A 31 -4.34 -13.90 -29.34
C VAL A 31 -3.41 -14.80 -28.52
N PRO A 32 -2.99 -14.42 -27.30
CA PRO A 32 -2.28 -15.34 -26.43
C PRO A 32 -3.28 -16.42 -26.02
N THR A 33 -3.14 -17.61 -26.58
CA THR A 33 -3.80 -18.80 -26.05
C THR A 33 -3.15 -19.15 -24.71
N PRO A 34 -3.92 -19.58 -23.70
CA PRO A 34 -3.35 -19.97 -22.41
C PRO A 34 -2.55 -21.25 -22.63
N ARG A 35 -1.22 -21.15 -22.55
CA ARG A 35 -0.38 -22.35 -22.49
C ARG A 35 -0.59 -23.01 -21.13
N SER A 36 -1.39 -24.07 -21.13
CA SER A 36 -1.25 -25.13 -20.13
C SER A 36 0.14 -25.76 -20.30
N SER A 37 1.10 -25.33 -19.49
CA SER A 37 2.35 -26.05 -19.32
C SER A 37 2.72 -26.01 -17.86
N SER A 38 2.42 -27.11 -17.17
CA SER A 38 3.12 -27.57 -15.98
C SER A 38 4.62 -27.63 -16.26
N ALA A 39 5.30 -26.53 -15.99
CA ALA A 39 6.75 -26.48 -15.85
C ALA A 39 7.03 -25.26 -14.98
N ALA A 40 7.03 -25.48 -13.67
CA ALA A 40 7.78 -24.62 -12.78
C ALA A 40 9.18 -24.50 -13.39
N ALA A 41 9.52 -23.31 -13.89
CA ALA A 41 10.90 -22.98 -14.20
C ALA A 41 11.61 -22.89 -12.85
N ALA A 42 11.94 -24.05 -12.30
CA ALA A 42 12.94 -24.17 -11.26
C ALA A 42 14.18 -23.47 -11.80
N ILE A 43 14.59 -22.41 -11.11
CA ILE A 43 15.92 -21.85 -11.27
C ILE A 43 16.86 -22.96 -10.81
N SER A 44 17.26 -23.81 -11.75
CA SER A 44 18.25 -24.85 -11.53
C SER A 44 19.60 -24.16 -11.45
N ALA A 45 19.91 -23.63 -10.27
CA ALA A 45 21.29 -23.34 -9.91
C ALA A 45 21.95 -24.70 -9.66
N SER A 46 22.60 -25.24 -10.68
CA SER A 46 23.54 -26.34 -10.51
C SER A 46 24.71 -25.85 -9.64
N LEU A 47 24.54 -25.97 -8.32
CA LEU A 47 25.57 -25.71 -7.31
C LEU A 47 26.57 -26.85 -7.34
N SER A 48 27.52 -26.79 -8.28
CA SER A 48 28.80 -27.47 -8.15
C SER A 48 29.86 -26.42 -7.83
N SER A 49 29.86 -25.91 -6.60
CA SER A 49 30.96 -25.10 -6.08
C SER A 49 31.26 -25.57 -4.67
N SER A 50 32.54 -25.84 -4.41
CA SER A 50 33.06 -26.11 -3.08
C SER A 50 32.61 -25.01 -2.09
N PRO A 51 32.35 -25.33 -0.80
CA PRO A 51 31.66 -24.41 0.11
C PRO A 51 32.45 -23.13 0.49
N ASP A 52 33.75 -23.08 0.22
CA ASP A 52 34.64 -22.10 0.86
C ASP A 52 35.13 -20.95 -0.04
N THR A 53 34.76 -20.93 -1.33
CA THR A 53 35.17 -19.83 -2.23
C THR A 53 33.97 -19.17 -2.88
N PRO A 54 33.75 -17.85 -2.65
CA PRO A 54 32.71 -17.13 -3.38
C PRO A 54 32.98 -17.23 -4.89
N PRO A 55 31.92 -17.26 -5.73
CA PRO A 55 32.04 -17.44 -7.19
C PRO A 55 32.69 -16.24 -7.92
N TYR A 56 33.27 -15.32 -7.17
CA TYR A 56 33.96 -14.13 -7.60
C TYR A 56 35.12 -13.85 -6.65
N ASP A 57 36.16 -13.20 -7.16
CA ASP A 57 37.29 -12.74 -6.37
C ASP A 57 37.14 -11.24 -6.10
N LEU A 58 37.04 -10.86 -4.82
CA LEU A 58 36.92 -9.45 -4.41
C LEU A 58 38.15 -8.62 -4.75
N THR A 59 39.33 -9.25 -4.92
CA THR A 59 40.57 -8.55 -5.28
C THR A 59 40.69 -8.31 -6.80
N SER A 60 39.92 -9.05 -7.61
CA SER A 60 39.91 -8.92 -9.08
C SER A 60 38.50 -8.73 -9.67
N PHE A 61 37.55 -8.28 -8.86
CA PHE A 61 36.15 -8.17 -9.22
C PHE A 61 35.89 -7.21 -10.40
N ARG A 62 35.08 -7.66 -11.35
CA ARG A 62 34.62 -6.87 -12.49
C ARG A 62 33.14 -7.15 -12.75
N PHE A 63 32.32 -6.11 -12.78
CA PHE A 63 30.96 -6.21 -13.32
C PHE A 63 30.99 -6.42 -14.84
N SER A 64 29.95 -7.04 -15.37
CA SER A 64 29.71 -7.06 -16.82
C SER A 64 29.46 -5.63 -17.34
N PRO A 65 29.86 -5.32 -18.59
CA PRO A 65 29.60 -4.00 -19.19
C PRO A 65 28.10 -3.70 -19.30
N ILE A 66 27.72 -2.43 -19.10
CA ILE A 66 26.34 -1.94 -19.24
C ILE A 66 26.32 -0.53 -19.86
N LYS A 67 25.18 -0.10 -20.43
CA LYS A 67 24.95 1.28 -20.88
C LYS A 67 23.89 1.95 -20.00
N GLU A 68 24.06 3.23 -19.73
CA GLU A 68 23.17 4.05 -18.91
C GLU A 68 21.73 4.04 -19.45
N SER A 69 21.58 4.13 -20.79
CA SER A 69 20.26 4.08 -21.44
C SER A 69 19.51 2.76 -21.26
N ILE A 70 20.22 1.64 -21.01
CA ILE A 70 19.58 0.37 -20.70
C ILE A 70 18.93 0.45 -19.31
N VAL A 71 19.67 0.98 -18.33
CA VAL A 71 19.17 1.16 -16.95
C VAL A 71 17.95 2.08 -16.92
N SER A 72 18.00 3.22 -17.62
CA SER A 72 16.85 4.14 -17.73
C SER A 72 15.63 3.44 -18.33
N ARG A 73 15.79 2.71 -19.44
CA ARG A 73 14.69 2.00 -20.09
C ARG A 73 14.09 0.90 -19.22
N GLU A 74 14.92 0.17 -18.47
CA GLU A 74 14.44 -0.88 -17.56
C GLU A 74 13.53 -0.31 -16.46
N MET A 75 13.96 0.77 -15.80
CA MET A 75 13.16 1.41 -14.76
C MET A 75 11.87 2.01 -15.32
N THR A 76 11.97 2.80 -16.40
CA THR A 76 10.80 3.45 -17.00
C THR A 76 9.78 2.44 -17.52
N ARG A 77 10.23 1.36 -18.19
CA ARG A 77 9.31 0.35 -18.74
C ARG A 77 8.53 -0.34 -17.62
N ARG A 78 9.20 -0.71 -16.53
CA ARG A 78 8.57 -1.39 -15.39
C ARG A 78 7.59 -0.46 -14.68
N TYR A 79 8.03 0.74 -14.32
CA TYR A 79 7.16 1.70 -13.63
C TYR A 79 5.94 2.10 -14.47
N MET A 80 6.10 2.29 -15.78
CA MET A 80 4.99 2.59 -16.67
C MET A 80 4.02 1.40 -16.80
N THR A 81 4.53 0.16 -16.81
CA THR A 81 3.69 -1.04 -16.82
C THR A 81 2.89 -1.14 -15.51
N ASP A 82 3.51 -0.84 -14.38
CA ASP A 82 2.83 -0.78 -13.08
C ASP A 82 1.75 0.30 -13.08
N MET A 83 2.05 1.52 -13.56
CA MET A 83 1.06 2.60 -13.67
C MET A 83 -0.13 2.25 -14.56
N ILE A 84 0.09 1.56 -15.69
CA ILE A 84 -0.99 1.09 -16.56
C ILE A 84 -1.83 0.02 -15.86
N THR A 85 -1.17 -0.94 -15.21
CA THR A 85 -1.83 -2.08 -14.56
C THR A 85 -2.68 -1.63 -13.38
N TYR A 86 -2.17 -0.73 -12.55
CA TYR A 86 -2.82 -0.29 -11.33
C TYR A 86 -3.66 0.98 -11.50
N ALA A 87 -3.81 1.53 -12.72
CA ALA A 87 -4.74 2.64 -12.96
C ALA A 87 -6.20 2.29 -12.63
N ASP A 88 -6.54 0.99 -12.69
CA ASP A 88 -7.79 0.40 -12.22
C ASP A 88 -7.44 -0.87 -11.41
N THR A 89 -7.61 -0.83 -10.08
CA THR A 89 -7.16 -1.87 -9.15
C THR A 89 -8.27 -2.32 -8.21
N ASP A 90 -8.13 -3.49 -7.57
CA ASP A 90 -9.12 -3.94 -6.60
C ASP A 90 -9.08 -3.11 -5.32
N VAL A 91 -7.89 -2.97 -4.73
CA VAL A 91 -7.70 -2.22 -3.48
C VAL A 91 -6.57 -1.20 -3.61
N VAL A 92 -6.84 0.02 -3.16
CA VAL A 92 -5.81 1.04 -2.89
C VAL A 92 -5.67 1.21 -1.38
N ILE A 93 -4.45 1.09 -0.86
CA ILE A 93 -4.11 1.37 0.53
C ILE A 93 -3.31 2.68 0.58
N VAL A 94 -3.80 3.66 1.34
CA VAL A 94 -3.17 4.98 1.48
C VAL A 94 -2.40 5.03 2.79
N GLY A 95 -1.08 5.16 2.70
CA GLY A 95 -0.14 5.09 3.82
C GLY A 95 0.41 3.68 4.04
N ALA A 96 1.73 3.54 4.06
CA ALA A 96 2.45 2.29 4.32
C ALA A 96 3.00 2.26 5.76
N GLY A 97 2.22 2.72 6.74
CA GLY A 97 2.51 2.55 8.17
C GLY A 97 2.25 1.12 8.66
N SER A 98 2.40 0.86 9.96
CA SER A 98 2.16 -0.48 10.53
C SER A 98 0.76 -1.03 10.22
N ALA A 99 -0.30 -0.21 10.31
CA ALA A 99 -1.65 -0.64 9.98
C ALA A 99 -1.85 -0.90 8.49
N GLY A 100 -1.37 0.00 7.62
CA GLY A 100 -1.45 -0.15 6.16
C GLY A 100 -0.66 -1.36 5.65
N LEU A 101 0.55 -1.60 6.17
CA LEU A 101 1.36 -2.77 5.86
C LEU A 101 0.71 -4.07 6.34
N SER A 102 0.10 -4.08 7.53
CA SER A 102 -0.59 -5.26 8.05
C SER A 102 -1.86 -5.57 7.22
N CYS A 103 -2.62 -4.54 6.84
CA CYS A 103 -3.76 -4.66 5.92
C CYS A 103 -3.33 -5.21 4.56
N ALA A 104 -2.27 -4.64 3.98
CA ALA A 104 -1.74 -5.07 2.69
C ALA A 104 -1.25 -6.53 2.74
N TYR A 105 -0.55 -6.91 3.80
CA TYR A 105 -0.07 -8.27 4.00
C TYR A 105 -1.24 -9.25 4.05
N GLU A 106 -2.25 -8.97 4.88
CA GLU A 106 -3.44 -9.80 5.01
C GLU A 106 -4.23 -9.91 3.68
N LEU A 107 -4.44 -8.80 2.96
CA LEU A 107 -5.10 -8.82 1.65
C LEU A 107 -4.31 -9.62 0.60
N SER A 108 -2.99 -9.50 0.60
CA SER A 108 -2.12 -10.11 -0.41
C SER A 108 -2.09 -11.65 -0.35
N LYS A 109 -2.59 -12.24 0.74
CA LYS A 109 -2.78 -13.69 0.89
C LYS A 109 -3.78 -14.24 -0.12
N ASP A 110 -4.75 -13.43 -0.59
CA ASP A 110 -5.55 -13.77 -1.77
C ASP A 110 -4.79 -13.29 -3.04
N PRO A 111 -4.16 -14.20 -3.81
CA PRO A 111 -3.32 -13.82 -4.94
C PRO A 111 -4.12 -13.23 -6.12
N SER A 112 -5.45 -13.30 -6.08
CA SER A 112 -6.31 -12.77 -7.14
C SER A 112 -6.73 -11.32 -6.95
N ILE A 113 -6.35 -10.70 -5.83
CA ILE A 113 -6.65 -9.30 -5.51
C ILE A 113 -5.44 -8.44 -5.83
N SER A 114 -5.61 -7.42 -6.68
CA SER A 114 -4.57 -6.42 -6.92
C SER A 114 -4.55 -5.35 -5.82
N VAL A 115 -3.39 -5.18 -5.18
CA VAL A 115 -3.18 -4.27 -4.04
C VAL A 115 -2.16 -3.18 -4.42
N ALA A 116 -2.63 -1.96 -4.64
CA ALA A 116 -1.78 -0.78 -4.76
C ALA A 116 -1.59 -0.13 -3.38
N ILE A 117 -0.35 0.17 -3.02
CA ILE A 117 -0.02 0.91 -1.79
C ILE A 117 0.56 2.26 -2.20
N ILE A 118 -0.09 3.34 -1.78
CA ILE A 118 0.36 4.71 -2.05
C ILE A 118 0.99 5.27 -0.77
N GLU A 119 2.28 5.61 -0.84
CA GLU A 119 3.05 6.14 0.29
C GLU A 119 3.75 7.43 -0.10
N GLN A 120 3.45 8.50 0.62
CA GLN A 120 3.97 9.83 0.31
C GLN A 120 5.45 10.00 0.66
N SER A 121 5.94 9.31 1.68
CA SER A 121 7.36 9.23 2.00
C SER A 121 8.13 8.40 0.97
N VAL A 122 9.42 8.71 0.81
CA VAL A 122 10.34 7.81 0.09
C VAL A 122 10.47 6.48 0.82
N SER A 123 10.56 6.52 2.15
CA SER A 123 10.66 5.32 3.00
C SER A 123 9.29 4.94 3.56
N PRO A 124 8.73 3.77 3.20
CA PRO A 124 7.55 3.21 3.86
C PRO A 124 7.86 2.82 5.32
N GLY A 125 6.85 2.39 6.06
CA GLY A 125 6.93 2.00 7.47
C GLY A 125 6.30 3.01 8.43
N GLY A 126 6.08 4.25 7.99
CA GLY A 126 5.50 5.31 8.81
C GLY A 126 6.24 5.48 10.15
N GLY A 127 5.48 5.52 11.25
CA GLY A 127 6.03 5.64 12.60
C GLY A 127 6.63 4.35 13.19
N ALA A 128 6.56 3.21 12.49
CA ALA A 128 6.95 1.90 13.04
C ALA A 128 8.44 1.58 12.92
N TRP A 129 9.30 2.59 12.71
CA TRP A 129 10.75 2.42 12.72
C TRP A 129 11.35 2.48 14.13
N LEU A 130 10.63 3.07 15.08
CA LEU A 130 11.06 3.30 16.45
C LEU A 130 9.93 2.97 17.43
N GLY A 131 10.31 2.78 18.70
CA GLY A 131 9.41 2.85 19.83
C GLY A 131 9.20 4.30 20.30
N GLY A 132 8.86 4.46 21.58
CA GLY A 132 8.68 5.79 22.18
C GLY A 132 9.99 6.56 22.33
N GLN A 133 9.94 7.88 22.15
CA GLN A 133 11.05 8.80 22.47
C GLN A 133 12.39 8.44 21.80
N LEU A 134 12.34 7.95 20.55
CA LEU A 134 13.49 7.48 19.78
C LEU A 134 14.16 6.20 20.30
N PHE A 135 13.57 5.51 21.27
CA PHE A 135 14.01 4.17 21.65
C PHE A 135 13.61 3.13 20.61
N SER A 136 14.16 1.92 20.72
CA SER A 136 14.07 0.90 19.67
C SER A 136 12.94 -0.10 19.85
N ALA A 137 12.71 -0.55 21.09
CA ALA A 137 11.82 -1.69 21.38
C ALA A 137 10.37 -1.40 20.96
N MET A 138 9.72 -2.41 20.40
CA MET A 138 8.30 -2.35 20.01
C MET A 138 7.49 -3.28 20.91
N VAL A 139 6.64 -2.68 21.75
CA VAL A 139 5.76 -3.39 22.68
C VAL A 139 4.44 -3.71 21.99
N VAL A 140 4.02 -4.97 22.07
CA VAL A 140 2.81 -5.50 21.44
C VAL A 140 2.00 -6.28 22.48
N ARG A 141 0.80 -5.79 22.82
CA ARG A 141 -0.11 -6.48 23.75
C ARG A 141 -0.69 -7.76 23.12
N LYS A 142 -0.90 -8.79 23.92
CA LYS A 142 -1.58 -10.04 23.49
C LYS A 142 -3.08 -9.75 23.21
N PRO A 143 -3.72 -10.43 22.24
CA PRO A 143 -3.21 -11.56 21.46
C PRO A 143 -2.44 -11.18 20.19
N ALA A 144 -2.03 -9.92 19.97
CA ALA A 144 -1.41 -9.52 18.69
C ALA A 144 -0.04 -10.18 18.39
N HIS A 145 0.60 -10.82 19.37
CA HIS A 145 1.76 -11.68 19.15
C HIS A 145 1.53 -12.83 18.15
N LEU A 146 0.30 -13.32 17.97
CA LEU A 146 0.00 -14.37 17.00
C LEU A 146 0.28 -13.92 15.56
N PHE A 147 0.14 -12.62 15.27
CA PHE A 147 0.52 -12.05 13.98
C PHE A 147 2.05 -11.99 13.80
N LEU A 148 2.79 -11.87 14.91
CA LEU A 148 4.25 -11.95 14.89
C LEU A 148 4.72 -13.38 14.64
N ASP A 149 4.04 -14.36 15.20
CA ASP A 149 4.29 -15.79 14.94
C ASP A 149 4.08 -16.12 13.46
N GLU A 150 2.99 -15.62 12.87
CA GLU A 150 2.71 -15.78 11.43
C GLU A 150 3.83 -15.20 10.54
N LEU A 151 4.43 -14.08 10.96
CA LEU A 151 5.52 -13.42 10.25
C LEU A 151 6.91 -13.99 10.59
N ASP A 152 7.00 -14.96 11.50
CA ASP A 152 8.24 -15.51 12.05
C ASP A 152 9.14 -14.41 12.65
N ILE A 153 8.56 -13.50 13.43
CA ILE A 153 9.27 -12.41 14.11
C ILE A 153 9.49 -12.79 15.58
N ALA A 154 10.75 -12.96 15.96
CA ALA A 154 11.11 -13.20 17.35
C ALA A 154 10.78 -12.01 18.27
N TYR A 155 10.29 -12.33 19.47
CA TYR A 155 10.00 -11.39 20.54
C TYR A 155 10.35 -11.99 21.90
N ASP A 156 10.57 -11.11 22.89
CA ASP A 156 10.67 -11.51 24.29
C ASP A 156 9.25 -11.52 24.89
N GLU A 157 8.84 -12.64 25.48
CA GLU A 157 7.50 -12.80 26.03
C GLU A 157 7.41 -12.31 27.48
N ALA A 158 6.37 -11.52 27.75
CA ALA A 158 5.89 -11.19 29.09
C ALA A 158 4.46 -11.73 29.27
N GLU A 159 3.85 -11.51 30.44
CA GLU A 159 2.52 -12.05 30.78
C GLU A 159 1.44 -11.63 29.75
N ASP A 160 1.17 -10.33 29.65
CA ASP A 160 0.09 -9.78 28.82
C ASP A 160 0.57 -9.09 27.53
N TYR A 161 1.87 -9.10 27.27
CA TYR A 161 2.48 -8.45 26.11
C TYR A 161 3.76 -9.15 25.69
N VAL A 162 4.26 -8.79 24.52
CA VAL A 162 5.55 -9.23 23.99
C VAL A 162 6.35 -8.00 23.54
N VAL A 163 7.67 -8.15 23.44
CA VAL A 163 8.57 -7.07 23.07
C VAL A 163 9.45 -7.51 21.91
N ILE A 164 9.30 -6.85 20.77
CA ILE A 164 10.20 -7.02 19.63
C ILE A 164 11.43 -6.16 19.91
N LYS A 165 12.63 -6.75 19.78
CA LYS A 165 13.91 -6.09 20.10
C LYS A 165 14.08 -4.72 19.44
N HIS A 166 13.51 -4.56 18.23
CA HIS A 166 13.50 -3.29 17.52
C HIS A 166 12.26 -3.20 16.63
N ALA A 167 11.56 -2.06 16.66
CA ALA A 167 10.44 -1.75 15.76
C ALA A 167 10.75 -1.98 14.27
N ALA A 168 11.98 -1.63 13.84
CA ALA A 168 12.49 -1.89 12.50
C ALA A 168 12.50 -3.38 12.11
N LEU A 169 12.64 -4.32 13.06
CA LEU A 169 12.58 -5.75 12.78
C LEU A 169 11.17 -6.14 12.30
N PHE A 170 10.12 -5.67 12.98
CA PHE A 170 8.74 -5.88 12.52
C PHE A 170 8.53 -5.26 11.14
N THR A 171 8.82 -3.96 11.02
CA THR A 171 8.50 -3.17 9.83
C THR A 171 9.23 -3.68 8.58
N SER A 172 10.53 -4.01 8.70
CA SER A 172 11.28 -4.56 7.56
C SER A 172 10.84 -5.98 7.20
N THR A 173 10.47 -6.82 8.18
CA THR A 173 10.04 -8.19 7.93
C THR A 173 8.69 -8.22 7.21
N VAL A 174 7.66 -7.54 7.74
CA VAL A 174 6.34 -7.50 7.09
C VAL A 174 6.44 -6.91 5.69
N MET A 175 7.23 -5.85 5.51
CA MET A 175 7.46 -5.22 4.22
C MET A 175 8.18 -6.15 3.24
N SER A 176 9.19 -6.88 3.67
CA SER A 176 9.90 -7.83 2.81
C SER A 176 9.00 -8.97 2.34
N ARG A 177 8.17 -9.54 3.25
CA ARG A 177 7.21 -10.59 2.91
C ARG A 177 6.12 -10.07 1.95
N LEU A 178 5.61 -8.87 2.23
CA LEU A 178 4.58 -8.21 1.42
C LEU A 178 5.08 -7.88 0.01
N LEU A 179 6.24 -7.22 -0.12
CA LEU A 179 6.76 -6.78 -1.42
C LEU A 179 7.26 -7.95 -2.30
N ALA A 180 7.40 -9.14 -1.75
CA ALA A 180 7.64 -10.37 -2.51
C ALA A 180 6.37 -10.92 -3.20
N ARG A 181 5.17 -10.45 -2.80
CA ARG A 181 3.90 -10.91 -3.37
C ARG A 181 3.70 -10.34 -4.78
N PRO A 182 3.31 -11.16 -5.78
CA PRO A 182 3.22 -10.73 -7.18
C PRO A 182 2.02 -9.80 -7.46
N ASN A 183 1.04 -9.78 -6.56
CA ASN A 183 -0.21 -9.00 -6.67
C ASN A 183 -0.16 -7.68 -5.87
N VAL A 184 1.01 -7.29 -5.39
CA VAL A 184 1.22 -6.07 -4.60
C VAL A 184 2.14 -5.12 -5.34
N LYS A 185 1.79 -3.83 -5.34
CA LYS A 185 2.65 -2.76 -5.83
C LYS A 185 2.73 -1.61 -4.84
N LEU A 186 3.96 -1.28 -4.45
CA LEU A 186 4.25 -0.07 -3.70
C LEU A 186 4.61 1.09 -4.65
N PHE A 187 3.85 2.17 -4.53
CA PHE A 187 4.13 3.50 -5.09
C PHE A 187 4.51 4.44 -3.95
N ASN A 188 5.77 4.37 -3.54
CA ASN A 188 6.35 5.31 -2.58
C ASN A 188 6.77 6.63 -3.26
N ALA A 189 6.97 7.69 -2.49
CA ALA A 189 7.12 9.06 -2.96
C ALA A 189 5.90 9.61 -3.75
N VAL A 190 4.73 9.00 -3.57
CA VAL A 190 3.46 9.39 -4.21
C VAL A 190 2.45 9.72 -3.11
N ALA A 191 1.91 10.93 -3.13
CA ALA A 191 0.89 11.36 -2.18
C ALA A 191 -0.51 11.21 -2.79
N VAL A 192 -1.49 10.97 -1.91
CA VAL A 192 -2.91 11.12 -2.24
C VAL A 192 -3.32 12.55 -1.84
N GLU A 193 -3.81 13.31 -2.82
CA GLU A 193 -4.23 14.70 -2.64
C GLU A 193 -5.75 14.83 -2.50
N ASP A 194 -6.49 13.91 -3.11
CA ASP A 194 -7.96 13.90 -3.13
C ASP A 194 -8.50 12.48 -3.37
N LEU A 195 -9.82 12.33 -3.34
CA LEU A 195 -10.56 11.09 -3.56
C LEU A 195 -11.36 11.17 -4.86
N ILE A 196 -11.47 10.05 -5.58
CA ILE A 196 -12.44 9.92 -6.66
C ILE A 196 -13.80 9.58 -6.04
N VAL A 197 -14.79 10.48 -6.16
CA VAL A 197 -16.14 10.27 -5.60
C VAL A 197 -17.19 10.31 -6.70
N LYS A 198 -17.95 9.22 -6.85
CA LYS A 198 -19.04 9.10 -7.83
C LYS A 198 -20.32 8.69 -7.07
N GLN A 199 -21.38 9.49 -7.17
CA GLN A 199 -22.69 9.19 -6.57
C GLN A 199 -22.62 8.85 -5.06
N GLY A 200 -21.79 9.57 -4.30
CA GLY A 200 -21.63 9.34 -2.86
C GLY A 200 -20.81 8.09 -2.48
N ARG A 201 -20.15 7.44 -3.44
CA ARG A 201 -19.21 6.34 -3.21
C ARG A 201 -17.78 6.77 -3.58
N VAL A 202 -16.82 6.46 -2.71
CA VAL A 202 -15.39 6.57 -3.02
C VAL A 202 -15.02 5.43 -3.98
N GLY A 203 -14.41 5.78 -5.10
CA GLY A 203 -14.06 4.86 -6.19
C GLY A 203 -12.60 4.96 -6.63
N GLY A 204 -11.73 5.48 -5.77
CA GLY A 204 -10.30 5.64 -6.07
C GLY A 204 -9.69 6.86 -5.42
N VAL A 205 -8.46 7.18 -5.84
CA VAL A 205 -7.64 8.26 -5.29
C VAL A 205 -7.07 9.15 -6.39
N VAL A 206 -6.85 10.41 -6.03
CA VAL A 206 -6.14 11.41 -6.84
C VAL A 206 -4.72 11.48 -6.31
N THR A 207 -3.74 11.22 -7.16
CA THR A 207 -2.34 11.01 -6.77
C THR A 207 -1.41 12.00 -7.43
N ASN A 208 -0.36 12.41 -6.73
CA ASN A 208 0.75 13.13 -7.33
C ASN A 208 2.08 12.68 -6.71
N TRP A 209 3.20 13.10 -7.29
CA TRP A 209 4.47 12.99 -6.56
C TRP A 209 4.37 13.81 -5.28
N ALA A 210 4.81 13.26 -4.15
CA ALA A 210 4.66 13.94 -2.86
C ALA A 210 5.33 15.32 -2.82
N LEU A 211 6.46 15.47 -3.53
CA LEU A 211 7.12 16.77 -3.69
C LEU A 211 6.28 17.77 -4.48
N VAL A 212 5.51 17.33 -5.48
CA VAL A 212 4.57 18.20 -6.20
C VAL A 212 3.47 18.66 -5.23
N SER A 213 2.90 17.74 -4.46
CA SER A 213 1.86 18.02 -3.47
C SER A 213 2.28 19.04 -2.41
N MET A 214 3.54 19.00 -1.97
CA MET A 214 4.08 19.96 -1.01
C MET A 214 4.45 21.32 -1.61
N ASN A 215 4.35 21.48 -2.94
CA ASN A 215 4.89 22.63 -3.66
C ASN A 215 3.94 23.24 -4.70
N HIS A 216 2.62 23.06 -4.54
CA HIS A 216 1.61 23.70 -5.41
C HIS A 216 1.72 25.23 -5.45
N ASP A 217 2.14 25.87 -4.36
CA ASP A 217 2.25 27.33 -4.27
C ASP A 217 3.58 27.91 -4.80
N THR A 218 4.53 27.06 -5.21
CA THR A 218 5.88 27.51 -5.59
C THR A 218 6.20 27.33 -7.07
N GLN A 219 5.28 26.79 -7.86
CA GLN A 219 5.41 26.55 -9.30
C GLN A 219 4.10 26.91 -10.03
N SER A 220 4.09 26.81 -11.37
CA SER A 220 2.82 26.77 -12.11
C SER A 220 2.03 25.51 -11.74
N CYS A 221 0.71 25.52 -11.95
CA CYS A 221 -0.15 24.38 -11.62
C CYS A 221 0.38 23.07 -12.26
N MET A 222 0.43 22.02 -11.44
CA MET A 222 0.88 20.68 -11.82
C MET A 222 -0.24 19.69 -11.50
N ASP A 223 -1.10 19.46 -12.48
CA ASP A 223 -2.28 18.59 -12.29
C ASP A 223 -1.89 17.21 -11.76
N PRO A 224 -2.73 16.61 -10.90
CA PRO A 224 -2.52 15.26 -10.41
C PRO A 224 -2.86 14.20 -11.46
N ASN A 225 -2.52 12.95 -11.13
CA ASN A 225 -2.98 11.75 -11.81
C ASN A 225 -4.09 11.05 -10.99
N VAL A 226 -4.67 9.97 -11.51
CA VAL A 226 -5.79 9.27 -10.89
C VAL A 226 -5.58 7.75 -10.88
N MET A 227 -6.15 7.09 -9.88
CA MET A 227 -6.19 5.64 -9.74
C MET A 227 -7.57 5.21 -9.28
N GLU A 228 -8.30 4.46 -10.11
CA GLU A 228 -9.60 3.89 -9.76
C GLU A 228 -9.43 2.64 -8.89
N ALA A 229 -10.34 2.47 -7.92
CA ALA A 229 -10.30 1.36 -6.97
C ALA A 229 -11.71 0.89 -6.64
N LYS A 230 -11.90 -0.42 -6.47
CA LYS A 230 -13.16 -0.97 -5.95
C LYS A 230 -13.35 -0.63 -4.47
N VAL A 231 -12.24 -0.66 -3.71
CA VAL A 231 -12.17 -0.31 -2.29
C VAL A 231 -10.91 0.52 -2.01
N VAL A 232 -11.05 1.61 -1.26
CA VAL A 232 -9.93 2.37 -0.70
C VAL A 232 -9.80 2.05 0.78
N VAL A 233 -8.59 1.76 1.26
CA VAL A 233 -8.27 1.64 2.69
C VAL A 233 -7.36 2.80 3.07
N SER A 234 -7.86 3.72 3.88
CA SER A 234 -7.10 4.85 4.41
C SER A 234 -6.43 4.48 5.72
N SER A 235 -5.10 4.61 5.73
CA SER A 235 -4.23 4.32 6.87
C SER A 235 -3.20 5.43 7.08
N CYS A 236 -3.62 6.70 6.90
CA CYS A 236 -2.75 7.87 6.89
C CYS A 236 -2.21 8.28 8.27
N GLY A 237 -2.51 7.51 9.33
CA GLY A 237 -2.15 7.83 10.70
C GLY A 237 -2.74 9.17 11.15
N HIS A 238 -2.09 9.82 12.11
CA HIS A 238 -2.56 11.08 12.71
C HIS A 238 -1.50 12.19 12.69
N ASP A 239 -0.24 11.86 12.36
CA ASP A 239 0.91 12.76 12.49
C ASP A 239 1.33 13.37 11.15
N GLY A 240 2.00 14.53 11.23
CA GLY A 240 2.63 15.18 10.08
C GLY A 240 1.64 15.87 9.12
N PRO A 241 2.16 16.48 8.04
CA PRO A 241 1.35 17.26 7.12
C PRO A 241 0.33 16.43 6.31
N PHE A 242 0.55 15.12 6.19
CA PHE A 242 -0.35 14.16 5.52
C PHE A 242 -1.10 13.26 6.51
N GLY A 243 -1.04 13.58 7.81
CA GLY A 243 -1.76 12.84 8.84
C GLY A 243 -3.27 12.99 8.65
N ALA A 244 -3.97 11.86 8.64
CA ALA A 244 -5.43 11.80 8.54
C ALA A 244 -6.03 12.43 7.28
N THR A 245 -5.27 12.43 6.17
CA THR A 245 -5.71 13.02 4.88
C THR A 245 -7.07 12.49 4.43
N GLY A 246 -7.32 11.19 4.57
CA GLY A 246 -8.56 10.57 4.08
C GLY A 246 -9.79 11.10 4.82
N VAL A 247 -9.78 11.03 6.15
CA VAL A 247 -10.92 11.46 6.97
C VAL A 247 -11.14 12.97 6.94
N LYS A 248 -10.05 13.77 6.92
CA LYS A 248 -10.15 15.23 6.74
C LYS A 248 -10.79 15.56 5.39
N ARG A 249 -10.38 14.86 4.33
CA ARG A 249 -10.96 15.09 3.01
C ARG A 249 -12.44 14.72 2.94
N LEU A 250 -12.85 13.61 3.57
CA LEU A 250 -14.27 13.23 3.66
C LEU A 250 -15.12 14.32 4.36
N GLN A 251 -14.57 14.99 5.37
CA GLN A 251 -15.25 16.10 6.04
C GLN A 251 -15.37 17.32 5.11
N ASP A 252 -14.28 17.70 4.44
CA ASP A 252 -14.25 18.87 3.54
C ASP A 252 -15.26 18.76 2.40
N ILE A 253 -15.49 17.55 1.89
CA ILE A 253 -16.46 17.30 0.81
C ILE A 253 -17.86 16.95 1.34
N GLY A 254 -18.08 17.01 2.65
CA GLY A 254 -19.40 16.81 3.27
C GLY A 254 -19.91 15.37 3.27
N MET A 255 -19.04 14.37 3.10
CA MET A 255 -19.42 12.95 3.20
C MET A 255 -19.49 12.45 4.66
N ILE A 256 -18.80 13.13 5.57
CA ILE A 256 -18.95 12.96 7.03
C ILE A 256 -19.13 14.32 7.69
N SER A 257 -19.76 14.35 8.86
CA SER A 257 -20.12 15.61 9.53
C SER A 257 -18.97 16.24 10.33
N ALA A 258 -18.07 15.43 10.88
CA ALA A 258 -17.02 15.91 11.78
C ALA A 258 -15.82 14.97 11.85
N VAL A 259 -14.64 15.56 12.07
CA VAL A 259 -13.42 14.88 12.52
C VAL A 259 -13.07 15.50 13.88
N PRO A 260 -13.54 14.94 15.00
CA PRO A 260 -13.33 15.50 16.33
C PRO A 260 -11.85 15.56 16.74
N GLY A 261 -10.99 14.75 16.12
CA GLY A 261 -9.56 14.65 16.41
C GLY A 261 -9.26 13.67 17.55
N MET A 262 -8.06 13.11 17.56
CA MET A 262 -7.64 12.16 18.60
C MET A 262 -7.71 12.78 20.01
N LYS A 263 -8.11 11.98 21.00
CA LYS A 263 -8.09 12.38 22.41
C LYS A 263 -6.72 12.14 23.06
N ALA A 264 -6.64 12.44 24.35
CA ALA A 264 -5.48 12.15 25.19
C ALA A 264 -5.15 10.64 25.24
N LEU A 265 -3.99 10.32 25.79
CA LEU A 265 -3.48 8.96 25.81
C LEU A 265 -4.16 8.10 26.89
N ASP A 266 -4.70 6.96 26.49
CA ASP A 266 -5.17 5.88 27.35
C ASP A 266 -5.04 4.55 26.58
N MET A 267 -3.98 3.78 26.87
CA MET A 267 -3.64 2.56 26.10
C MET A 267 -4.72 1.48 26.16
N ASN A 268 -5.33 1.27 27.32
CA ASN A 268 -6.31 0.20 27.52
C ASN A 268 -7.55 0.47 26.66
N THR A 269 -8.08 1.69 26.75
CA THR A 269 -9.25 2.10 25.96
C THR A 269 -8.90 2.24 24.48
N ALA A 270 -7.77 2.88 24.15
CA ALA A 270 -7.40 3.22 22.78
C ALA A 270 -7.27 1.97 21.89
N GLU A 271 -6.52 0.96 22.32
CA GLU A 271 -6.23 -0.17 21.44
C GLU A 271 -7.50 -0.95 21.07
N ASP A 272 -8.36 -1.21 22.06
CA ASP A 272 -9.64 -1.89 21.86
C ASP A 272 -10.59 -1.05 20.99
N GLU A 273 -10.67 0.26 21.25
CA GLU A 273 -11.52 1.16 20.46
C GLU A 273 -11.07 1.24 19.01
N ILE A 274 -9.78 1.36 18.73
CA ILE A 274 -9.26 1.47 17.35
C ILE A 274 -9.57 0.20 16.55
N VAL A 275 -9.34 -0.98 17.13
CA VAL A 275 -9.70 -2.25 16.48
C VAL A 275 -11.22 -2.32 16.28
N ARG A 276 -12.03 -2.00 17.29
CA ARG A 276 -13.51 -2.04 17.20
C ARG A 276 -14.05 -1.07 16.15
N LEU A 277 -13.50 0.14 16.07
CA LEU A 277 -14.00 1.23 15.23
C LEU A 277 -13.50 1.18 13.78
N THR A 278 -12.43 0.43 13.50
CA THR A 278 -12.01 0.13 12.12
C THR A 278 -13.17 -0.45 11.31
N ARG A 279 -13.56 0.24 10.23
CA ARG A 279 -14.77 -0.05 9.43
C ARG A 279 -14.72 0.59 8.04
N GLU A 280 -15.64 0.19 7.17
CA GLU A 280 -16.05 1.01 6.02
C GLU A 280 -16.82 2.24 6.54
N VAL A 281 -16.20 3.41 6.46
CA VAL A 281 -16.72 4.66 7.04
C VAL A 281 -17.77 5.29 6.13
N VAL A 282 -17.52 5.25 4.83
CA VAL A 282 -18.44 5.63 3.75
C VAL A 282 -18.35 4.57 2.66
N PRO A 283 -19.36 4.43 1.79
CA PRO A 283 -19.31 3.45 0.71
C PRO A 283 -18.01 3.58 -0.11
N GLY A 284 -17.24 2.49 -0.16
CA GLY A 284 -15.99 2.37 -0.91
C GLY A 284 -14.73 2.79 -0.13
N MET A 285 -14.83 3.26 1.11
CA MET A 285 -13.66 3.68 1.90
C MET A 285 -13.67 3.13 3.32
N ILE A 286 -12.66 2.31 3.61
CA ILE A 286 -12.35 1.77 4.93
C ILE A 286 -11.28 2.66 5.58
N VAL A 287 -11.38 2.87 6.89
CA VAL A 287 -10.36 3.58 7.68
C VAL A 287 -9.79 2.64 8.74
N THR A 288 -8.47 2.65 8.88
CA THR A 288 -7.72 1.76 9.77
C THR A 288 -6.55 2.49 10.46
N GLY A 289 -6.02 1.87 11.51
CA GLY A 289 -4.95 2.42 12.33
C GLY A 289 -5.36 3.70 13.06
N MET A 290 -4.39 4.55 13.35
CA MET A 290 -4.63 5.77 14.12
C MET A 290 -5.49 6.83 13.41
N GLU A 291 -5.71 6.73 12.09
CA GLU A 291 -6.65 7.62 11.40
C GLU A 291 -8.09 7.40 11.90
N VAL A 292 -8.40 6.21 12.43
CA VAL A 292 -9.66 5.92 13.13
C VAL A 292 -9.84 6.81 14.37
N ALA A 293 -8.75 7.10 15.10
CA ALA A 293 -8.81 7.96 16.30
C ALA A 293 -9.27 9.37 15.97
N GLU A 294 -8.89 9.87 14.79
CA GLU A 294 -9.19 11.23 14.34
C GLU A 294 -10.67 11.41 14.01
N ILE A 295 -11.26 10.44 13.30
CA ILE A 295 -12.68 10.49 12.92
C ILE A 295 -13.62 10.18 14.08
N ASP A 296 -13.25 9.27 15.00
CA ASP A 296 -14.14 8.84 16.07
C ASP A 296 -13.84 9.53 17.43
N GLY A 297 -12.76 10.28 17.53
CA GLY A 297 -12.34 10.92 18.77
C GLY A 297 -11.97 9.90 19.85
N ALA A 298 -11.28 8.84 19.44
CA ALA A 298 -10.77 7.81 20.35
C ALA A 298 -9.50 8.31 21.06
N PRO A 299 -9.17 7.78 22.26
CA PRO A 299 -7.87 7.99 22.89
C PRO A 299 -6.73 7.46 22.01
N ARG A 300 -5.53 8.01 22.17
CA ARG A 300 -4.30 7.47 21.54
C ARG A 300 -3.62 6.44 22.45
N MET A 301 -2.87 5.48 21.89
CA MET A 301 -2.11 4.50 22.69
C MET A 301 -0.64 4.87 22.91
N GLY A 302 -0.05 5.74 22.08
CA GLY A 302 1.38 6.07 22.19
C GLY A 302 2.27 4.89 21.75
N PRO A 303 3.33 4.52 22.51
CA PRO A 303 4.38 3.60 22.03
C PRO A 303 4.04 2.11 22.18
N THR A 304 2.84 1.68 21.77
CA THR A 304 2.47 0.27 21.62
C THR A 304 1.73 0.05 20.30
N PHE A 305 1.86 -1.15 19.72
CA PHE A 305 1.59 -1.38 18.29
C PHE A 305 0.56 -2.47 18.01
N GLY A 306 0.04 -3.15 19.02
CA GLY A 306 -0.90 -4.28 18.83
C GLY A 306 -2.15 -3.86 18.06
N ALA A 307 -2.77 -2.74 18.44
CA ALA A 307 -3.93 -2.23 17.74
C ALA A 307 -3.67 -1.91 16.26
N MET A 308 -2.47 -1.45 15.89
CA MET A 308 -2.17 -1.15 14.48
C MET A 308 -2.16 -2.42 13.63
N MET A 309 -1.56 -3.50 14.15
CA MET A 309 -1.51 -4.79 13.48
C MET A 309 -2.93 -5.34 13.28
N ILE A 310 -3.70 -5.43 14.37
CA ILE A 310 -5.04 -6.03 14.36
C ILE A 310 -6.06 -5.16 13.62
N SER A 311 -5.97 -3.83 13.75
CA SER A 311 -6.77 -2.91 12.95
C SER A 311 -6.49 -3.09 11.45
N GLY A 312 -5.23 -3.28 11.06
CA GLY A 312 -4.86 -3.58 9.68
C GLY A 312 -5.47 -4.90 9.18
N GLN A 313 -5.34 -5.98 9.94
CA GLN A 313 -5.95 -7.28 9.60
C GLN A 313 -7.48 -7.17 9.48
N LYS A 314 -8.13 -6.48 10.41
CA LYS A 314 -9.58 -6.25 10.34
C LYS A 314 -9.97 -5.47 9.08
N ALA A 315 -9.20 -4.44 8.73
CA ALA A 315 -9.44 -3.64 7.52
C ALA A 315 -9.32 -4.47 6.24
N ALA A 316 -8.37 -5.40 6.19
CA ALA A 316 -8.24 -6.36 5.09
C ALA A 316 -9.49 -7.23 4.95
N HIS A 317 -10.00 -7.81 6.04
CA HIS A 317 -11.21 -8.63 5.97
C HIS A 317 -12.48 -7.83 5.64
N LEU A 318 -12.55 -6.56 6.03
CA LEU A 318 -13.61 -5.65 5.57
C LEU A 318 -13.52 -5.39 4.06
N ALA A 319 -12.31 -5.21 3.52
CA ALA A 319 -12.10 -5.06 2.09
C ALA A 319 -12.43 -6.34 1.32
N LEU A 320 -12.03 -7.51 1.82
CA LEU A 320 -12.43 -8.83 1.27
C LEU A 320 -13.95 -8.97 1.22
N LYS A 321 -14.64 -8.62 2.31
CA LYS A 321 -16.11 -8.60 2.37
C LYS A 321 -16.70 -7.68 1.30
N ALA A 322 -16.21 -6.45 1.18
CA ALA A 322 -16.69 -5.49 0.17
C ALA A 322 -16.46 -5.98 -1.28
N LEU A 323 -15.43 -6.81 -1.50
CA LEU A 323 -15.14 -7.46 -2.77
C LEU A 323 -15.91 -8.78 -2.99
N GLY A 324 -16.73 -9.22 -2.04
CA GLY A 324 -17.45 -10.49 -2.10
C GLY A 324 -16.54 -11.72 -2.01
N ARG A 325 -15.40 -11.58 -1.32
CA ARG A 325 -14.41 -12.64 -1.12
C ARG A 325 -14.62 -13.33 0.24
N PRO A 326 -14.15 -14.58 0.39
CA PRO A 326 -14.06 -15.22 1.69
C PRO A 326 -13.33 -14.32 2.69
N ASN A 327 -13.92 -14.13 3.85
CA ASN A 327 -13.45 -13.17 4.84
C ASN A 327 -13.90 -13.58 6.24
N ALA A 328 -13.17 -13.11 7.24
CA ALA A 328 -13.44 -13.47 8.62
C ALA A 328 -14.58 -12.66 9.27
N ILE A 329 -14.93 -11.50 8.73
CA ILE A 329 -16.06 -10.71 9.23
C ILE A 329 -17.37 -11.50 9.08
N ASP A 330 -17.50 -12.26 7.99
CA ASP A 330 -18.64 -13.12 7.71
C ASP A 330 -18.41 -14.59 8.13
N GLY A 331 -17.25 -14.92 8.71
CA GLY A 331 -16.89 -16.30 9.08
C GLY A 331 -16.73 -17.26 7.91
N THR A 332 -16.35 -16.75 6.72
CA THR A 332 -16.29 -17.53 5.47
C THR A 332 -14.88 -17.97 5.07
N THR A 333 -13.86 -17.75 5.89
CA THR A 333 -12.45 -18.09 5.59
C THR A 333 -12.21 -19.58 5.33
N GLU A 334 -13.02 -20.48 5.91
CA GLU A 334 -12.92 -21.92 5.67
C GLU A 334 -13.25 -22.34 4.23
N THR A 335 -13.99 -21.50 3.49
CA THR A 335 -14.37 -21.75 2.09
C THR A 335 -13.22 -21.58 1.10
N VAL A 336 -12.08 -21.08 1.58
CA VAL A 336 -10.86 -20.91 0.79
C VAL A 336 -10.18 -22.27 0.57
N PRO A 337 -9.61 -22.54 -0.64
CA PRO A 337 -8.84 -23.75 -0.89
C PRO A 337 -7.78 -24.01 0.18
N PRO A 338 -7.51 -25.27 0.56
CA PRO A 338 -6.60 -25.61 1.66
C PRO A 338 -5.22 -24.95 1.56
N MET A 339 -4.73 -24.76 0.34
CA MET A 339 -3.44 -24.12 0.05
C MET A 339 -3.34 -22.66 0.55
N TRP A 340 -4.46 -21.95 0.68
CA TRP A 340 -4.47 -20.56 1.17
C TRP A 340 -5.01 -20.45 2.60
N ARG A 341 -5.54 -21.56 3.15
CA ARG A 341 -6.18 -21.57 4.48
C ARG A 341 -5.17 -21.41 5.61
N GLU A 342 -3.94 -21.93 5.43
CA GLU A 342 -2.83 -21.73 6.38
C GLU A 342 -2.34 -20.28 6.42
N GLU A 343 -2.59 -19.48 5.38
CA GLU A 343 -2.21 -18.06 5.38
C GLU A 343 -3.27 -17.18 6.07
N PHE A 344 -4.56 -17.53 6.06
CA PHE A 344 -5.64 -16.68 6.61
C PHE A 344 -5.88 -16.81 8.13
N VAL A 345 -4.83 -16.98 8.93
CA VAL A 345 -4.96 -17.07 10.39
C VAL A 345 -5.11 -15.67 10.98
N LEU A 346 -6.27 -15.38 11.59
CA LEU A 346 -6.46 -14.17 12.38
C LEU A 346 -5.84 -14.34 13.75
N ALA A 347 -5.19 -13.29 14.23
CA ALA A 347 -4.82 -13.16 15.63
C ALA A 347 -6.07 -12.88 16.48
N SER A 348 -6.90 -13.90 16.71
CA SER A 348 -7.98 -13.89 17.69
C SER A 348 -7.71 -14.92 18.78
N LYS A 349 -8.11 -14.60 20.00
CA LYS A 349 -8.15 -15.57 21.08
C LYS A 349 -9.32 -16.52 20.78
N ASP A 350 -9.05 -17.80 20.54
CA ASP A 350 -10.11 -18.81 20.56
C ASP A 350 -10.74 -18.77 21.96
N ASP A 351 -12.04 -18.50 22.03
CA ASP A 351 -12.81 -18.68 23.25
C ASP A 351 -12.85 -20.18 23.55
N GLU A 352 -11.91 -20.67 24.36
CA GLU A 352 -12.13 -21.91 25.09
C GLU A 352 -13.39 -21.71 25.95
N VAL A 353 -14.50 -22.26 25.46
CA VAL A 353 -15.69 -22.55 26.25
C VAL A 353 -15.24 -23.52 27.34
N VAL A 354 -14.88 -22.97 28.49
CA VAL A 354 -14.69 -23.75 29.71
C VAL A 354 -16.09 -24.04 30.27
N ASP A 355 -16.71 -25.10 29.76
CA ASP A 355 -17.81 -25.78 30.46
C ASP A 355 -17.18 -26.60 31.62
N ALA A 356 -17.25 -26.05 32.84
CA ALA A 356 -17.41 -26.75 34.13
C ALA A 356 -17.38 -25.78 35.32
#